data_AF-A0A328PCG7-F1
#
_entry.id   AF-A0A328PCG7-F1
#
_cell.length_a   1.000
_cell.length_b   1.000
_cell.length_c   1.000
_cell.angle_alpha   90.00
_cell.angle_beta   90.00
_cell.angle_gamma   90.00
#
_symmetry.space_group_name_H-M   'P 1'
#
loop_
_entity.id
_entity.type
_entity.pdbx_description
1 polymer ?
#
loop_
_entity_poly.entity_id
_entity_poly.type
_entity_poly.pdbx_seq_one_letter_code
_entity_poly.pdbx_strand_id
1 'polypeptide(L)'
;MKFVKKPISAKDYDEIKIYTKKAFENIGSESYRQRLVYKLLNSAKVNNQNDFFSSLLRALNSRKNDEHVKRLSRKLEWLFPLSPSNFEKIAYSIIMGIMSVRGE
;
A
#
# COMPACT_ATOMS: atom_id res chain seq x y z
N MET A 1 -19.17 15.29 15.50
CA MET A 1 -19.55 14.39 14.38
C MET A 1 -18.78 13.08 14.54
N LYS A 2 -19.43 12.01 15.00
CA LYS A 2 -18.79 10.68 15.11
C LYS A 2 -18.73 10.08 13.71
N PHE A 3 -17.54 10.02 13.11
CA PHE A 3 -17.34 9.21 11.90
C PHE A 3 -17.59 7.75 12.27
N VAL A 4 -18.75 7.22 11.91
CA VAL A 4 -19.01 5.78 12.01
C VAL A 4 -18.15 5.14 10.92
N LYS A 5 -16.93 4.74 11.28
CA LYS A 5 -16.05 4.00 10.37
C LYS A 5 -16.66 2.64 10.08
N LYS A 6 -16.98 2.41 8.82
CA LYS A 6 -17.35 1.07 8.35
C LYS A 6 -16.18 0.11 8.65
N PRO A 7 -16.44 -1.09 9.18
CA PRO A 7 -15.40 -2.09 9.33
C PRO A 7 -14.76 -2.41 7.98
N ILE A 8 -13.43 -2.54 7.97
CA ILE A 8 -12.66 -2.87 6.78
C ILE A 8 -13.02 -4.29 6.35
N SER A 9 -13.48 -4.43 5.12
CA SER A 9 -13.98 -5.68 4.55
C SER A 9 -12.93 -6.39 3.70
N ALA A 10 -13.17 -7.67 3.39
CA ALA A 10 -12.32 -8.44 2.48
C ALA A 10 -12.11 -7.72 1.13
N LYS A 11 -13.18 -7.12 0.61
CA LYS A 11 -13.16 -6.34 -0.64
C LYS A 11 -12.18 -5.16 -0.59
N ASP A 12 -12.02 -4.52 0.57
CA ASP A 12 -11.09 -3.40 0.72
C ASP A 12 -9.64 -3.86 0.57
N TYR A 13 -9.28 -5.01 1.15
CA TYR A 13 -7.95 -5.59 1.02
C TYR A 13 -7.63 -5.98 -0.43
N ASP A 14 -8.61 -6.57 -1.14
CA ASP A 14 -8.45 -6.94 -2.54
C ASP A 14 -8.30 -5.71 -3.45
N GLU A 15 -9.10 -4.66 -3.23
CA GLU A 15 -8.97 -3.40 -3.96
C GLU A 15 -7.60 -2.74 -3.75
N ILE A 16 -7.11 -2.72 -2.50
CA ILE A 16 -5.77 -2.18 -2.18
C ILE A 16 -4.69 -2.98 -2.92
N LYS A 17 -4.78 -4.31 -2.90
CA LYS A 17 -3.82 -5.17 -3.61
C LYS A 17 -3.84 -4.89 -5.11
N ILE A 18 -5.02 -4.79 -5.71
CA ILE A 18 -5.20 -4.52 -7.15
C ILE A 18 -4.65 -3.14 -7.53
N TYR A 19 -5.03 -2.09 -6.80
CA TYR A 19 -4.55 -0.73 -7.08
C TYR A 19 -3.06 -0.59 -6.85
N THR A 20 -2.51 -1.30 -5.85
CA THR A 20 -1.07 -1.35 -5.64
C THR A 20 -0.37 -2.02 -6.80
N LYS A 21 -0.83 -3.19 -7.25
CA LYS A 21 -0.26 -3.84 -8.44
C LYS A 21 -0.27 -2.89 -9.64
N LYS A 22 -1.42 -2.26 -9.92
CA LYS A 22 -1.58 -1.34 -11.06
C LYS A 22 -0.70 -0.09 -10.97
N ALA A 23 -0.54 0.49 -9.78
CA ALA A 23 0.39 1.59 -9.58
C ALA A 23 1.84 1.14 -9.84
N PHE A 24 2.22 -0.04 -9.33
CA PHE A 24 3.61 -0.53 -9.42
C PHE A 24 3.98 -1.22 -10.73
N GLU A 25 3.02 -1.48 -11.64
CA GLU A 25 3.29 -1.85 -13.04
C GLU A 25 4.16 -0.76 -13.73
N ASN A 26 4.00 0.52 -13.35
CA ASN A 26 4.71 1.66 -13.94
C ASN A 26 5.72 2.34 -12.99
N ILE A 27 6.01 1.73 -11.82
CA ILE A 27 6.92 2.27 -10.80
C ILE A 27 8.10 1.32 -10.57
N GLY A 28 9.28 1.85 -10.88
CA GLY A 28 10.57 1.22 -10.59
C GLY A 28 10.85 -0.04 -11.41
N SER A 29 12.10 -0.49 -11.37
CA SER A 29 12.51 -1.81 -11.89
C SER A 29 12.05 -2.93 -10.94
N GLU A 30 12.15 -4.18 -11.38
CA GLU A 30 11.94 -5.33 -10.49
C GLU A 30 12.84 -5.28 -9.25
N SER A 31 14.14 -5.01 -9.42
CA SER A 31 15.08 -4.91 -8.30
C SER A 31 14.74 -3.78 -7.34
N TYR A 32 14.19 -2.66 -7.82
CA TYR A 32 13.66 -1.61 -6.97
C TYR A 32 12.45 -2.10 -6.16
N ARG A 33 11.48 -2.76 -6.82
CA ARG A 33 10.28 -3.30 -6.17
C ARG A 33 10.64 -4.34 -5.09
N GLN A 34 11.59 -5.22 -5.35
CA GLN A 34 12.07 -6.21 -4.37
C GLN A 34 12.68 -5.53 -3.12
N ARG A 35 13.54 -4.53 -3.30
CA ARG A 35 14.11 -3.76 -2.16
C ARG A 35 13.02 -3.03 -1.37
N LEU A 36 12.04 -2.45 -2.07
CA LEU A 36 10.92 -1.79 -1.42
C LEU A 36 10.07 -2.78 -0.62
N VAL A 37 9.76 -3.96 -1.18
CA VAL A 37 9.03 -5.02 -0.48
C VAL A 37 9.76 -5.44 0.79
N TYR A 38 11.08 -5.65 0.73
CA TYR A 38 11.87 -6.00 1.91
C TYR A 38 11.78 -4.92 3.00
N LYS A 39 11.88 -3.65 2.61
CA LYS A 39 11.73 -2.53 3.55
C LYS A 39 10.34 -2.52 4.19
N LEU A 40 9.29 -2.61 3.37
CA LEU A 40 7.90 -2.59 3.82
C LEU A 40 7.58 -3.78 4.74
N LEU A 41 8.07 -4.98 4.44
CA LEU A 41 7.93 -6.16 5.29
C LEU A 41 8.56 -5.93 6.67
N ASN A 42 9.76 -5.35 6.73
CA ASN A 42 10.43 -5.07 8.00
C ASN A 42 9.66 -4.04 8.83
N SER A 43 9.17 -2.96 8.23
CA SER A 43 8.34 -1.97 8.93
C SER A 43 7.01 -2.57 9.40
N ALA A 44 6.38 -3.42 8.59
CA ALA A 44 5.12 -4.10 8.92
C ALA A 44 5.27 -5.06 10.11
N LYS A 45 6.32 -5.88 10.13
CA LYS A 45 6.61 -6.85 11.21
C LYS A 45 6.71 -6.23 12.60
N VAL A 46 7.23 -5.01 12.69
CA VAL A 46 7.35 -4.27 13.96
C VAL A 46 6.25 -3.22 14.15
N ASN A 47 5.20 -3.28 13.32
CA ASN A 47 4.05 -2.35 13.35
C ASN A 47 4.45 -0.85 13.26
N ASN A 48 5.54 -0.55 12.56
CA ASN A 48 5.99 0.81 12.34
C ASN A 48 5.26 1.44 11.14
N GLN A 49 4.05 1.93 11.40
CA GLN A 49 3.20 2.55 10.36
C GLN A 49 3.87 3.77 9.72
N ASN A 50 4.59 4.58 10.51
CA ASN A 50 5.22 5.80 10.03
C ASN A 50 6.29 5.51 8.98
N ASP A 51 7.20 4.57 9.26
CA ASP A 51 8.24 4.20 8.28
C ASP A 51 7.64 3.47 7.08
N PHE A 52 6.63 2.62 7.30
CA PHE A 52 5.91 1.93 6.22
C PHE A 52 5.31 2.92 5.23
N PHE A 53 4.43 3.81 5.70
CA PHE A 53 3.73 4.75 4.83
C PHE A 53 4.66 5.81 4.27
N SER A 54 5.68 6.26 5.02
CA SER A 54 6.70 7.17 4.48
C SER A 54 7.46 6.54 3.30
N SER A 55 7.76 5.24 3.38
CA SER A 55 8.44 4.52 2.30
C SER A 55 7.55 4.31 1.09
N LEU A 56 6.29 3.91 1.32
CA LEU A 56 5.29 3.74 0.28
C LEU A 56 5.01 5.06 -0.45
N LEU A 57 4.76 6.14 0.28
CA LEU A 57 4.43 7.44 -0.29
C LEU A 57 5.59 8.01 -1.12
N ARG A 58 6.84 7.80 -0.70
CA ARG A 58 8.01 8.17 -1.51
C ARG A 58 8.03 7.43 -2.85
N ALA A 59 7.72 6.13 -2.87
CA ALA A 59 7.65 5.36 -4.10
C ALA A 59 6.51 5.87 -5.00
N LEU A 60 5.32 6.07 -4.46
CA LEU A 60 4.14 6.55 -5.18
C LEU A 60 4.33 7.97 -5.75
N ASN A 61 5.04 8.84 -5.03
CA ASN A 61 5.28 10.22 -5.47
C ASN A 61 6.03 10.33 -6.80
N SER A 62 6.82 9.31 -7.17
CA SER A 62 7.50 9.26 -8.47
C SER A 62 6.53 9.31 -9.66
N ARG A 63 5.28 8.90 -9.45
CA ARG A 63 4.19 8.88 -10.42
C ARG A 63 2.93 9.54 -9.87
N LYS A 64 3.04 10.61 -9.07
CA LYS A 64 1.90 11.26 -8.38
C LYS A 64 0.68 11.63 -9.26
N ASN A 65 0.89 11.81 -10.57
CA ASN A 65 -0.18 12.17 -11.51
C ASN A 65 -0.89 10.95 -12.10
N ASP A 66 -0.34 9.74 -11.94
CA ASP A 66 -0.91 8.47 -12.39
C ASP A 66 -2.24 8.19 -11.68
N GLU A 67 -3.22 7.71 -12.45
CA GLU A 67 -4.58 7.49 -11.96
C GLU A 67 -4.66 6.33 -10.96
N HIS A 68 -3.85 5.27 -11.13
CA HIS A 68 -3.80 4.17 -10.19
C HIS A 68 -3.12 4.57 -8.88
N VAL A 69 -2.09 5.41 -8.94
CA VAL A 69 -1.49 6.02 -7.75
C VAL A 69 -2.53 6.84 -6.99
N LYS A 70 -3.28 7.73 -7.67
CA LYS A 70 -4.34 8.53 -7.04
C LYS A 70 -5.44 7.67 -6.41
N ARG A 71 -5.88 6.61 -7.10
CA ARG A 71 -6.89 5.67 -6.57
C ARG A 71 -6.41 4.95 -5.31
N LEU A 72 -5.17 4.47 -5.31
CA LEU A 72 -4.57 3.85 -4.14
C LEU A 72 -4.48 4.85 -2.98
N SER A 73 -3.95 6.05 -3.23
CA SER A 73 -3.80 7.09 -2.21
C SER A 73 -5.14 7.47 -1.58
N ARG A 74 -6.18 7.68 -2.39
CA ARG A 74 -7.54 7.93 -1.88
C ARG A 74 -8.02 6.75 -1.04
N LYS A 75 -7.92 5.51 -1.55
CA LYS A 75 -8.37 4.33 -0.80
C LYS A 75 -7.71 4.24 0.57
N LEU A 76 -6.40 4.52 0.66
CA LEU A 76 -5.67 4.51 1.92
C LEU A 76 -6.11 5.63 2.86
N GLU A 77 -6.28 6.86 2.35
CA GLU A 77 -6.76 8.02 3.12
C GLU A 77 -8.07 7.72 3.86
N TRP A 78 -9.04 7.11 3.19
CA TRP A 78 -10.33 6.74 3.79
C TRP A 78 -10.23 5.74 4.96
N LEU A 79 -9.13 4.99 5.04
CA LEU A 79 -8.94 3.96 6.06
C LEU A 79 -8.23 4.52 7.31
N PHE A 80 -7.51 5.64 7.21
CA PHE A 80 -6.81 6.26 8.35
C PHE A 80 -7.75 6.90 9.37
N PRO A 81 -7.41 6.89 10.68
CA PRO A 81 -6.29 6.17 11.31
C PRO A 81 -6.50 4.65 11.40
N LEU A 82 -5.39 3.89 11.42
CA LEU A 82 -5.39 2.42 11.47
C LEU A 82 -4.98 1.88 12.85
N SER A 83 -5.73 0.90 13.35
CA SER A 83 -5.28 0.08 14.47
C SER A 83 -4.12 -0.83 14.03
N PRO A 84 -3.29 -1.32 14.96
CA PRO A 84 -2.25 -2.33 14.69
C PRO A 84 -2.71 -3.49 13.79
N SER A 85 -3.83 -4.13 14.14
CA SER A 85 -4.34 -5.29 13.40
C SER A 85 -4.83 -4.92 11.99
N ASN A 86 -5.45 -3.76 11.81
CA ASN A 86 -5.89 -3.30 10.50
C ASN A 86 -4.70 -2.88 9.63
N PHE A 87 -3.69 -2.26 10.25
CA PHE A 87 -2.45 -1.91 9.57
C PHE A 87 -1.76 -3.14 9.01
N GLU A 88 -1.58 -4.19 9.80
CA GLU A 88 -0.92 -5.43 9.36
C GLU A 88 -1.60 -5.99 8.10
N LYS A 89 -2.93 -6.13 8.10
CA LYS A 89 -3.69 -6.64 6.96
C LYS A 89 -3.53 -5.76 5.72
N ILE A 90 -3.63 -4.44 5.86
CA ILE A 90 -3.44 -3.49 4.76
C ILE A 90 -2.00 -3.55 4.24
N ALA A 91 -1.01 -3.60 5.12
CA ALA A 91 0.39 -3.67 4.77
C ALA A 91 0.66 -4.91 3.91
N TYR A 92 0.14 -6.08 4.31
CA TYR A 92 0.25 -7.29 3.52
C TYR A 92 -0.47 -7.20 2.16
N SER A 93 -1.66 -6.58 2.08
CA SER A 93 -2.32 -6.35 0.79
C SER A 93 -1.46 -5.52 -0.16
N ILE A 94 -0.83 -4.46 0.34
CA ILE A 94 0.07 -3.60 -0.44
C ILE A 94 1.31 -4.41 -0.88
N ILE A 95 1.98 -5.09 0.04
CA ILE A 95 3.17 -5.89 -0.25
C ILE A 95 2.88 -6.95 -1.32
N MET A 96 1.78 -7.68 -1.17
CA MET A 96 1.35 -8.68 -2.16
C MET A 96 1.02 -8.05 -3.51
N GLY A 97 0.47 -6.83 -3.52
CA GLY A 97 0.23 -6.06 -4.74
C GLY A 97 1.53 -5.76 -5.49
N ILE A 98 2.56 -5.28 -4.79
CA ILE A 98 3.88 -5.00 -5.38
C ILE A 98 4.53 -6.28 -5.89
N MET A 99 4.49 -7.37 -5.12
CA MET A 99 5.05 -8.68 -5.52
C MET A 99 4.31 -9.33 -6.70
N SER A 100 3.05 -8.93 -6.96
CA SER A 100 2.25 -9.46 -8.07
C SER A 100 2.51 -8.75 -9.41
N VAL A 101 3.37 -7.74 -9.43
CA VAL A 101 3.84 -7.10 -10.67
C VAL A 101 4.80 -8.06 -11.34
N ARG A 102 4.54 -8.41 -12.61
CA ARG A 102 5.43 -9.30 -13.36
C ARG A 102 6.81 -8.62 -13.52
N GLY A 103 7.89 -9.39 -13.31
CA GLY A 103 9.22 -9.01 -13.79
C GLY A 103 9.17 -8.97 -15.32
N GLU A 104 9.84 -7.98 -15.90
CA GLU A 104 10.14 -7.99 -17.34
C GLU A 104 11.28 -8.99 -17.60
#